data_AF-A0A507F205-F1
#
_entry.id   AF-A0A507F205-F1
#
_cell.length_a   1.000
_cell.length_b   1.000
_cell.length_c   1.000
_cell.angle_alpha   90.00
_cell.angle_beta   90.00
_cell.angle_gamma   90.00
#
_symmetry.space_group_name_H-M   'P 1'
#
loop_
_entity.id
_entity.type
_entity.pdbx_description
1 polymer ?
#
loop_
_entity_poly.entity_id
_entity_poly.type
_entity_poly.pdbx_seq_one_letter_code
_entity_poly.pdbx_strand_id
1 'polypeptide(L)'
;MNLVFFVQYQSNQSVKIETHYVGEQERQRPLKDVADMIGAFFLGVSLPELERYKLSAVFNGVESALPGSQLLSLIPTASCSFDNPLILKSLNYTENTHVNLFRQTSDPWGNEVAVFIGRTGSSPSEGVTIGRETTVSRDETVDIIIEKLRQKNAVMIKSPPMSGKTSTASLVSNRLKTTATEKCLIFNLSTLEFSRLGEGWVFKSVFEQVAGVKWDDLGLLARNRTIYLIFDSVQGFYQPMPSEKRPASPNNTSSCFWELVKRIMTTEESNIRILLIGSYGSSNPSGSLSNPVVFKPESMLGIDWLMFSDAELEDYVVRNLDAAKQSNVFTDASVKLFCKNLKRITGSHCGLSYAAVDYLNRVLCASGGKRHDMDADGVLKSLDHQAIYSYLQRTRAFFAAKHVSDKELELVSLVVFSEGMVVAEQALQADAKIIAQSLVRKGVLVESGALHQNYVFSSPPMKRFFTEQVFSVQTVRAEENPDTLEDLVYAVLSCIDHKHVKSSLGKTKILLERAWQMEFYNKLVQCTHKCVISADVGGLFGTTGAIDFSVHSFDMEVRWGIELLREGIRLEDHAGRFGEGGRYEAMCRKFTSTCVLDIRRQPKEGVELDLKDLDKCENLIIFTYDDSFSSG
;
A
#
# COMPACT_ATOMS: atom_id res chain seq x y z
N MET A 1 19.69 39.43 -26.68
CA MET A 1 18.89 38.97 -25.51
C MET A 1 19.07 37.47 -25.44
N ASN A 2 19.67 36.95 -24.37
CA ASN A 2 19.99 35.52 -24.25
C ASN A 2 18.70 34.76 -23.90
N LEU A 3 18.30 33.81 -24.73
CA LEU A 3 17.22 32.88 -24.41
C LEU A 3 17.81 31.58 -23.86
N VAL A 4 17.36 31.20 -22.68
CA VAL A 4 17.75 29.98 -21.98
C VAL A 4 16.81 28.85 -22.41
N PHE A 5 17.36 27.70 -22.80
CA PHE A 5 16.60 26.48 -23.07
C PHE A 5 16.97 25.41 -22.04
N PHE A 6 15.98 24.69 -21.52
CA PHE A 6 16.16 23.57 -20.60
C PHE A 6 16.01 22.25 -21.36
N VAL A 7 16.95 21.33 -21.17
CA VAL A 7 16.89 19.95 -21.67
C VAL A 7 16.80 19.03 -20.46
N GLN A 8 15.80 18.15 -20.41
CA GLN A 8 15.70 17.10 -19.40
C GLN A 8 15.72 15.74 -20.09
N TYR A 9 16.69 14.89 -19.75
CA TYR A 9 16.54 13.45 -19.92
C TYR A 9 17.09 12.64 -18.73
N GLN A 10 16.58 11.43 -18.66
CA GLN A 10 16.58 10.47 -17.57
C GLN A 10 17.98 9.96 -17.19
N SER A 11 18.60 10.56 -16.18
CA SER A 11 19.29 9.87 -15.08
C SER A 11 19.81 10.93 -14.10
N ASN A 12 19.66 10.69 -12.79
CA ASN A 12 20.09 11.62 -11.74
C ASN A 12 21.63 11.69 -11.64
N GLN A 13 22.28 12.43 -12.53
CA GLN A 13 23.59 13.04 -12.24
C GLN A 13 23.60 14.51 -12.66
N SER A 14 24.18 15.35 -11.79
CA SER A 14 24.36 16.78 -12.03
C SER A 14 25.36 17.00 -13.16
N VAL A 15 25.02 17.81 -14.16
CA VAL A 15 26.02 18.34 -15.11
C VAL A 15 25.87 19.86 -15.20
N LYS A 16 26.99 20.55 -15.00
CA LYS A 16 27.14 22.01 -15.08
C LYS A 16 27.44 22.41 -16.52
N ILE A 17 26.64 23.32 -17.09
CA ILE A 17 26.86 23.89 -18.43
C ILE A 17 27.51 25.26 -18.25
N GLU A 18 28.64 25.50 -18.92
CA GLU A 18 29.18 26.85 -19.12
C GLU A 18 29.34 27.11 -20.63
N THR A 19 28.81 28.25 -21.06
CA THR A 19 28.90 28.76 -22.43
C THR A 19 30.14 29.63 -22.58
N HIS A 20 30.92 29.47 -23.64
CA HIS A 20 32.06 30.36 -23.90
C HIS A 20 31.70 31.48 -24.89
N TYR A 21 32.12 32.71 -24.54
CA TYR A 21 32.74 33.61 -25.50
C TYR A 21 34.13 34.05 -24.99
N VAL A 22 34.93 34.52 -25.94
CA VAL A 22 36.39 34.52 -26.10
C VAL A 22 37.15 35.54 -25.24
N GLY A 23 38.32 35.13 -24.77
CA GLY A 23 39.48 35.97 -24.44
C GLY A 23 40.76 35.13 -24.57
N GLU A 24 41.80 35.69 -25.19
CA GLU A 24 43.01 35.00 -25.61
C GLU A 24 43.73 34.27 -24.46
N GLN A 25 44.33 33.10 -24.80
CA GLN A 25 45.23 32.28 -24.00
C GLN A 25 44.58 31.22 -23.08
N GLU A 26 44.30 30.04 -23.64
CA GLU A 26 44.89 28.75 -23.21
C GLU A 26 44.31 27.57 -24.02
N ARG A 27 45.18 26.61 -24.35
CA ARG A 27 44.85 25.41 -25.15
C ARG A 27 44.33 24.27 -24.25
N GLN A 28 43.40 23.54 -24.84
CA GLN A 28 42.69 22.32 -24.42
C GLN A 28 43.50 21.24 -23.67
N ARG A 29 42.77 20.40 -22.92
CA ARG A 29 42.88 18.94 -23.07
C ARG A 29 41.51 18.35 -23.46
N PRO A 30 41.42 17.50 -24.50
CA PRO A 30 40.20 16.76 -24.83
C PRO A 30 40.07 15.56 -23.88
N LEU A 31 38.95 14.81 -23.93
CA LEU A 31 38.97 13.42 -24.42
C LEU A 31 37.65 12.65 -24.21
N LYS A 32 37.31 11.92 -25.28
CA LYS A 32 36.89 10.50 -25.36
C LYS A 32 35.68 10.07 -24.55
N ASP A 33 34.50 10.44 -25.02
CA ASP A 33 33.64 9.48 -25.73
C ASP A 33 32.27 10.14 -25.92
N VAL A 34 31.91 10.30 -27.20
CA VAL A 34 30.69 10.97 -27.64
C VAL A 34 29.76 9.88 -28.15
N ALA A 35 28.59 9.75 -27.53
CA ALA A 35 27.48 8.97 -28.08
C ALA A 35 26.20 9.80 -28.03
N ASP A 36 25.89 10.35 -29.20
CA ASP A 36 24.57 10.57 -29.81
C ASP A 36 23.57 11.66 -29.34
N MET A 37 23.16 12.39 -30.40
CA MET A 37 21.92 13.12 -30.71
C MET A 37 21.60 14.45 -29.99
N ILE A 38 21.63 15.54 -30.76
CA ILE A 38 21.14 16.89 -30.38
C ILE A 38 19.82 17.14 -31.12
N GLY A 39 18.71 17.28 -30.39
CA GLY A 39 17.42 17.76 -30.94
C GLY A 39 17.13 19.20 -30.49
N ALA A 40 16.76 20.08 -31.41
CA ALA A 40 16.34 21.45 -31.11
C ALA A 40 14.80 21.56 -31.11
N PHE A 41 14.22 22.24 -30.11
CA PHE A 41 12.78 22.53 -30.00
C PHE A 41 12.57 24.04 -29.97
N PHE A 42 11.59 24.56 -30.74
CA PHE A 42 11.30 25.99 -30.84
C PHE A 42 9.84 26.26 -30.43
N LEU A 43 9.63 27.13 -29.44
CA LEU A 43 8.29 27.59 -29.04
C LEU A 43 8.19 29.10 -29.32
N GLY A 44 7.21 29.50 -30.12
CA GLY A 44 6.88 30.93 -30.34
C GLY A 44 7.72 31.68 -31.39
N VAL A 45 8.47 30.97 -32.24
CA VAL A 45 9.23 31.57 -33.36
C VAL A 45 8.41 31.48 -34.65
N SER A 46 8.30 32.59 -35.39
CA SER A 46 7.54 32.63 -36.65
C SER A 46 8.31 31.97 -37.79
N LEU A 47 7.60 31.42 -38.80
CA LEU A 47 8.22 30.76 -39.97
C LEU A 47 9.29 31.62 -40.69
N PRO A 48 9.12 32.95 -40.87
CA PRO A 48 10.15 33.81 -41.46
C PRO A 48 11.39 34.03 -40.58
N GLU A 49 11.28 33.86 -39.26
CA GLU A 49 12.44 33.91 -38.35
C GLU A 49 13.25 32.61 -38.38
N LEU A 50 12.59 31.47 -38.63
CA LEU A 50 13.25 30.17 -38.83
C LEU A 50 14.15 30.15 -40.07
N GLU A 51 13.88 30.97 -41.08
CA GLU A 51 14.71 31.11 -42.29
C GLU A 51 16.12 31.67 -42.03
N ARG A 52 16.38 32.20 -40.82
CA ARG A 52 17.67 32.79 -40.44
C ARG A 52 18.60 31.84 -39.71
N TYR A 53 18.13 30.66 -39.30
CA TYR A 53 18.92 29.70 -38.53
C TYR A 53 19.40 28.54 -39.42
N LYS A 54 20.70 28.25 -39.37
CA LYS A 54 21.32 27.11 -40.07
C LYS A 54 21.74 26.05 -39.06
N LEU A 55 21.45 24.78 -39.36
CA LEU A 55 21.94 23.65 -38.60
C LEU A 55 23.32 23.25 -39.15
N SER A 56 24.37 23.44 -38.36
CA SER A 56 25.71 22.94 -38.67
C SER A 56 25.95 21.63 -37.92
N ALA A 57 26.47 20.61 -38.61
CA ALA A 57 27.01 19.42 -37.96
C ALA A 57 28.50 19.64 -37.67
N VAL A 58 28.91 19.42 -36.42
CA VAL A 58 30.32 19.45 -36.03
C VAL A 58 30.75 18.03 -35.71
N PHE A 59 31.67 17.51 -36.52
CA PHE A 59 32.29 16.20 -36.27
C PHE A 59 33.76 16.42 -35.95
N ASN A 60 34.21 15.97 -34.78
CA ASN A 60 35.59 16.11 -34.31
C ASN A 60 36.15 17.55 -34.34
N GLY A 61 35.33 18.54 -34.00
CA GLY A 61 35.76 19.93 -33.90
C GLY A 61 36.04 20.63 -35.24
N VAL A 62 35.67 20.01 -36.37
CA VAL A 62 35.67 20.64 -37.68
C VAL A 62 34.23 20.79 -38.14
N GLU A 63 33.87 22.01 -38.54
CA GLU A 63 32.57 22.28 -39.15
C GLU A 63 32.56 21.64 -40.54
N SER A 64 31.79 20.57 -40.72
CA SER A 64 31.62 19.96 -42.04
C SER A 64 30.31 20.43 -42.64
N ALA A 65 30.35 20.98 -43.86
CA ALA A 65 29.15 21.22 -44.62
C ALA A 65 28.52 19.87 -45.00
N LEU A 66 27.33 19.57 -44.47
CA LEU A 66 26.46 18.57 -45.07
C LEU A 66 26.27 18.94 -46.55
N PRO A 67 26.27 17.97 -47.49
CA PRO A 67 25.98 18.26 -48.88
C PRO A 67 24.54 18.78 -48.96
N GLY A 68 24.40 20.09 -49.19
CA GLY A 68 23.15 20.82 -49.16
C GLY A 68 22.94 21.59 -47.85
N SER A 69 23.48 22.81 -47.78
CA SER A 69 22.99 23.81 -46.82
C SER A 69 21.53 24.12 -47.14
N GLN A 70 20.59 23.45 -46.48
CA GLN A 70 19.16 23.63 -46.74
C GLN A 70 18.48 24.35 -45.58
N LEU A 71 17.52 25.18 -45.94
CA LEU A 71 16.60 25.84 -45.02
C LEU A 71 15.74 24.77 -44.32
N LEU A 72 15.55 24.92 -43.01
CA LEU A 72 14.69 24.05 -42.19
C LEU A 72 13.24 23.96 -42.72
N SER A 73 12.80 24.92 -43.54
CA SER A 73 11.49 24.93 -44.20
C SER A 73 11.33 23.93 -45.35
N LEU A 74 12.42 23.30 -45.83
CA LEU A 74 12.41 22.40 -47.00
C LEU A 74 12.32 20.90 -46.65
N ILE A 75 12.20 20.53 -45.38
CA ILE A 75 11.94 19.14 -44.95
C ILE A 75 10.43 18.88 -45.10
N PRO A 76 9.93 18.16 -46.13
CA PRO A 76 8.53 18.29 -46.52
C PRO A 76 7.60 17.36 -45.75
N THR A 77 6.46 17.93 -45.36
CA THR A 77 5.14 17.32 -45.58
C THR A 77 5.11 16.51 -46.88
N ALA A 78 4.97 15.19 -46.75
CA ALA A 78 4.58 14.19 -47.75
C ALA A 78 5.26 14.22 -49.14
N SER A 79 5.74 13.04 -49.55
CA SER A 79 6.15 12.65 -50.92
C SER A 79 7.48 13.21 -51.45
N CYS A 80 8.60 12.68 -50.94
CA CYS A 80 9.87 12.58 -51.68
C CYS A 80 10.54 11.25 -51.34
N SER A 81 10.94 10.49 -52.36
CA SER A 81 11.75 9.27 -52.25
C SER A 81 13.21 9.68 -52.11
N PHE A 82 13.85 9.38 -50.98
CA PHE A 82 15.29 9.55 -50.79
C PHE A 82 15.92 8.20 -50.44
N ASP A 83 17.07 7.89 -51.03
CA ASP A 83 17.75 6.59 -50.92
C ASP A 83 18.37 6.30 -49.54
N ASN A 84 18.24 7.22 -48.57
CA ASN A 84 18.49 6.99 -47.14
C ASN A 84 17.83 8.13 -46.32
N PRO A 85 16.53 8.07 -46.00
CA PRO A 85 15.96 9.01 -45.04
C PRO A 85 16.40 8.57 -43.64
N LEU A 86 17.14 9.44 -42.94
CA LEU A 86 17.32 9.32 -41.50
C LEU A 86 15.96 9.57 -40.84
N ILE A 87 15.23 8.50 -40.55
CA ILE A 87 13.91 8.58 -39.89
C ILE A 87 14.13 8.73 -38.38
N LEU A 88 13.99 9.95 -37.87
CA LEU A 88 13.97 10.24 -36.44
C LEU A 88 12.58 9.91 -35.87
N LYS A 89 12.48 8.87 -35.03
CA LYS A 89 11.26 8.53 -34.28
C LYS A 89 11.41 8.89 -32.80
N SER A 90 10.45 9.64 -32.27
CA SER A 90 10.32 9.93 -30.84
C SER A 90 10.02 8.66 -30.05
N LEU A 91 10.68 8.47 -28.89
CA LEU A 91 10.37 7.40 -27.91
C LEU A 91 9.04 7.62 -27.18
N ASN A 92 8.38 8.77 -27.39
CA ASN A 92 6.98 9.00 -27.07
C ASN A 92 6.17 8.96 -28.38
N TYR A 93 5.74 7.77 -28.77
CA TYR A 93 4.81 7.56 -29.88
C TYR A 93 3.38 7.87 -29.41
N THR A 94 3.04 9.16 -29.34
CA THR A 94 1.66 9.61 -29.56
C THR A 94 1.70 10.37 -30.87
N GLU A 95 1.38 9.68 -31.97
CA GLU A 95 0.99 10.38 -33.19
C GLU A 95 -0.25 11.22 -32.85
N ASN A 96 -0.09 12.53 -32.77
CA ASN A 96 -1.19 13.47 -33.00
C ASN A 96 -1.52 13.50 -34.51
N THR A 97 -1.65 12.34 -35.13
CA THR A 97 -2.40 12.23 -36.38
C THR A 97 -3.86 12.30 -35.97
N HIS A 98 -4.48 13.46 -36.11
CA HIS A 98 -5.94 13.49 -36.22
C HIS A 98 -6.30 12.62 -37.42
N VAL A 99 -6.73 11.38 -37.15
CA VAL A 99 -7.11 10.44 -38.21
C VAL A 99 -8.44 10.91 -38.77
N ASN A 100 -8.39 11.58 -39.92
CA ASN A 100 -9.59 12.08 -40.59
C ASN A 100 -10.21 10.97 -41.45
N LEU A 101 -11.05 10.13 -40.83
CA LEU A 101 -11.65 8.95 -41.46
C LEU A 101 -12.67 9.27 -42.57
N PHE A 102 -13.04 10.54 -42.76
CA PHE A 102 -14.04 10.96 -43.76
C PHE A 102 -13.56 10.87 -45.22
N ARG A 103 -12.30 10.50 -45.50
CA ARG A 103 -11.77 10.38 -46.88
C ARG A 103 -11.04 9.07 -47.20
N GLN A 104 -10.88 8.15 -46.26
CA GLN A 104 -10.15 6.90 -46.50
C GLN A 104 -11.07 5.70 -46.26
N THR A 105 -11.34 4.94 -47.32
CA THR A 105 -11.93 3.60 -47.27
C THR A 105 -10.94 2.54 -46.77
N SER A 106 -9.70 2.93 -46.46
CA SER A 106 -8.61 2.09 -45.98
C SER A 106 -8.31 2.33 -44.50
N ASP A 107 -8.13 1.26 -43.75
CA ASP A 107 -7.61 1.23 -42.38
C ASP A 107 -6.34 2.10 -42.22
N PRO A 108 -6.35 3.13 -41.36
CA PRO A 108 -5.26 4.11 -41.26
C PRO A 108 -3.96 3.49 -40.72
N TRP A 109 -4.05 2.33 -40.05
CA TRP A 109 -2.89 1.57 -39.54
C TRP A 109 -2.49 0.39 -40.45
N GLY A 110 -3.07 0.30 -41.65
CA GLY A 110 -2.67 -0.67 -42.67
C GLY A 110 -2.68 -2.12 -42.19
N ASN A 111 -1.55 -2.82 -42.37
CA ASN A 111 -1.40 -4.25 -42.01
C ASN A 111 -0.87 -4.48 -40.59
N GLU A 112 -0.70 -3.44 -39.77
CA GLU A 112 -0.25 -3.63 -38.40
C GLU A 112 -1.27 -4.47 -37.62
N VAL A 113 -0.81 -5.57 -37.02
CA VAL A 113 -1.65 -6.54 -36.33
C VAL A 113 -2.11 -5.98 -34.98
N ALA A 114 -1.25 -5.28 -34.23
CA ALA A 114 -1.63 -4.71 -32.94
C ALA A 114 -1.15 -3.27 -32.82
N VAL A 115 -2.10 -2.35 -32.81
CA VAL A 115 -1.84 -0.91 -32.62
C VAL A 115 -2.11 -0.57 -31.16
N PHE A 116 -1.16 0.07 -30.49
CA PHE A 116 -1.29 0.48 -29.09
C PHE A 116 -1.33 2.01 -28.98
N ILE A 117 -2.34 2.53 -28.29
CA ILE A 117 -2.55 3.96 -28.04
C ILE A 117 -2.77 4.15 -26.54
N GLY A 118 -1.82 4.77 -25.84
CA GLY A 118 -1.96 5.01 -24.41
C GLY A 118 -0.64 5.11 -23.68
N ARG A 119 -0.70 5.05 -22.34
CA ARG A 119 0.50 5.12 -21.49
C ARG A 119 1.37 3.88 -21.64
N THR A 120 2.60 4.06 -22.09
CA THR A 120 3.72 3.17 -21.73
C THR A 120 4.36 3.67 -20.45
N GLY A 121 3.81 3.27 -19.29
CA GLY A 121 4.43 3.45 -17.96
C GLY A 121 4.86 4.88 -17.61
N SER A 122 3.92 5.77 -17.30
CA SER A 122 4.19 7.18 -17.01
C SER A 122 4.05 7.53 -15.53
N SER A 123 4.98 7.03 -14.71
CA SER A 123 5.47 7.61 -13.45
C SER A 123 6.30 6.54 -12.72
N PRO A 124 7.49 6.85 -12.15
CA PRO A 124 8.20 5.93 -11.26
C PRO A 124 7.37 5.47 -10.05
N SER A 125 6.28 6.17 -9.72
CA SER A 125 5.43 5.90 -8.55
C SER A 125 4.07 5.26 -8.87
N GLU A 126 3.69 5.10 -10.15
CA GLU A 126 2.38 4.55 -10.55
C GLU A 126 2.49 3.57 -11.73
N GLY A 127 2.12 2.31 -11.48
CA GLY A 127 2.16 1.24 -12.48
C GLY A 127 3.50 0.48 -12.51
N VAL A 128 3.66 -0.38 -13.52
CA VAL A 128 4.91 -1.11 -13.77
C VAL A 128 5.51 -0.68 -15.10
N THR A 129 6.84 -0.70 -15.18
CA THR A 129 7.56 -0.52 -16.45
C THR A 129 7.76 -1.89 -17.08
N ILE A 130 7.08 -2.14 -18.20
CA ILE A 130 7.20 -3.40 -18.95
C ILE A 130 8.67 -3.64 -19.35
N GLY A 131 9.13 -4.89 -19.20
CA GLY A 131 10.48 -5.30 -19.57
C GLY A 131 11.56 -5.02 -18.52
N ARG A 132 11.24 -4.36 -17.39
CA ARG A 132 12.19 -4.27 -16.27
C ARG A 132 12.34 -5.62 -15.58
N GLU A 133 13.58 -5.95 -15.19
CA GLU A 133 13.89 -7.17 -14.43
C GLU A 133 13.09 -7.26 -13.11
N THR A 134 12.78 -6.12 -12.51
CA THR A 134 12.00 -6.01 -11.26
C THR A 134 10.50 -6.25 -11.44
N THR A 135 9.99 -6.32 -12.67
CA THR A 135 8.56 -6.44 -12.96
C THR A 135 8.15 -7.91 -13.10
N VAL A 136 7.19 -8.33 -12.28
CA VAL A 136 6.50 -9.63 -12.39
C VAL A 136 5.49 -9.58 -13.52
N SER A 137 5.53 -10.55 -14.43
CA SER A 137 4.69 -10.58 -15.65
C SER A 137 3.23 -10.91 -15.37
N ARG A 138 2.97 -11.76 -14.35
CA ARG A 138 1.62 -12.22 -13.96
C ARG A 138 0.84 -12.87 -15.11
N ASP A 139 1.54 -13.63 -15.96
CA ASP A 139 0.99 -14.12 -17.24
C ASP A 139 -0.33 -14.89 -17.06
N GLU A 140 -0.40 -15.83 -16.11
CA GLU A 140 -1.62 -16.61 -15.85
C GLU A 140 -2.82 -15.72 -15.46
N THR A 141 -2.61 -14.84 -14.48
CA THR A 141 -3.65 -13.88 -14.03
C THR A 141 -4.12 -12.99 -15.17
N VAL A 142 -3.18 -12.48 -15.97
CA VAL A 142 -3.46 -11.58 -17.11
C VAL A 142 -4.24 -12.31 -18.21
N ASP A 143 -3.85 -13.55 -18.52
CA ASP A 143 -4.53 -14.37 -19.52
C ASP A 143 -5.98 -14.66 -19.13
N ILE A 144 -6.24 -14.96 -17.86
CA ILE A 144 -7.62 -15.18 -17.37
C ILE A 144 -8.45 -13.89 -17.45
N ILE A 145 -7.87 -12.73 -17.14
CA ILE A 145 -8.56 -11.43 -17.28
C ILE A 145 -8.91 -11.16 -18.75
N ILE A 146 -7.99 -11.44 -19.68
CA ILE A 146 -8.23 -11.30 -21.13
C ILE A 146 -9.32 -12.26 -21.60
N GLU A 147 -9.30 -13.51 -21.14
CA GLU A 147 -10.32 -14.50 -21.48
C GLU A 147 -11.71 -14.04 -21.01
N LYS A 148 -11.83 -13.59 -19.75
CA LYS A 148 -13.09 -13.02 -19.24
C LYS A 148 -13.53 -11.81 -20.05
N LEU A 149 -12.60 -10.95 -20.43
CA LEU A 149 -12.88 -9.78 -21.26
C LEU A 149 -13.45 -10.21 -22.62
N ARG A 150 -12.88 -11.25 -23.25
CA ARG A 150 -13.37 -11.82 -24.51
C ARG A 150 -14.76 -12.43 -24.37
N GLN A 151 -15.04 -13.11 -23.25
CA GLN A 151 -16.33 -13.77 -22.98
C GLN A 151 -17.46 -12.79 -22.62
N LYS A 152 -17.16 -11.69 -21.92
CA LYS A 152 -18.18 -10.79 -21.35
C LYS A 152 -18.33 -9.45 -22.06
N ASN A 153 -17.45 -9.15 -23.01
CA ASN A 153 -17.33 -7.89 -23.74
C ASN A 153 -17.00 -6.65 -22.88
N ALA A 154 -17.51 -6.56 -21.65
CA ALA A 154 -17.14 -5.56 -20.67
C ALA A 154 -16.89 -6.21 -19.29
N VAL A 155 -15.75 -5.89 -18.68
CA VAL A 155 -15.33 -6.38 -17.36
C VAL A 155 -14.95 -5.20 -16.48
N MET A 156 -15.38 -5.22 -15.22
CA MET A 156 -15.05 -4.22 -14.21
C MET A 156 -14.17 -4.84 -13.12
N ILE A 157 -13.00 -4.26 -12.86
CA ILE A 157 -12.16 -4.59 -11.72
C ILE A 157 -12.32 -3.49 -10.66
N LYS A 158 -12.78 -3.88 -9.47
CA LYS A 158 -12.90 -2.99 -8.30
C LYS A 158 -11.95 -3.45 -7.21
N SER A 159 -11.16 -2.53 -6.68
CA SER A 159 -10.26 -2.84 -5.56
C SER A 159 -9.79 -1.59 -4.80
N PRO A 160 -9.34 -1.73 -3.55
CA PRO A 160 -8.82 -0.64 -2.73
C PRO A 160 -7.54 -0.02 -3.31
N PRO A 161 -7.10 1.16 -2.85
CA PRO A 161 -5.85 1.77 -3.26
C PRO A 161 -4.64 0.82 -3.14
N MET A 162 -3.66 0.97 -4.04
CA MET A 162 -2.41 0.19 -4.05
C MET A 162 -2.56 -1.33 -4.28
N SER A 163 -3.71 -1.82 -4.73
CA SER A 163 -3.93 -3.23 -5.07
C SER A 163 -3.22 -3.71 -6.35
N GLY A 164 -2.61 -2.83 -7.14
CA GLY A 164 -1.96 -3.20 -8.41
C GLY A 164 -2.78 -2.93 -9.68
N LYS A 165 -3.93 -2.23 -9.57
CA LYS A 165 -4.81 -1.82 -10.69
C LYS A 165 -4.09 -1.31 -11.95
N THR A 166 -3.35 -0.22 -11.82
CA THR A 166 -2.61 0.42 -12.93
C THR A 166 -1.55 -0.50 -13.51
N SER A 167 -0.91 -1.32 -12.67
CA SER A 167 0.06 -2.33 -13.10
C SER A 167 -0.62 -3.40 -13.95
N THR A 168 -1.76 -3.92 -13.51
CA THR A 168 -2.57 -4.90 -14.26
C THR A 168 -3.06 -4.32 -15.59
N ALA A 169 -3.51 -3.06 -15.63
CA ALA A 169 -3.87 -2.39 -16.88
C ALA A 169 -2.72 -2.41 -17.91
N SER A 170 -1.52 -2.11 -17.44
CA SER A 170 -0.29 -2.10 -18.25
C SER A 170 0.09 -3.50 -18.73
N LEU A 171 0.01 -4.50 -17.85
CA LEU A 171 0.32 -5.90 -18.18
C LEU A 171 -0.69 -6.49 -19.19
N VAL A 172 -1.99 -6.25 -18.99
CA VAL A 172 -3.05 -6.66 -19.94
C VAL A 172 -2.82 -6.04 -21.32
N SER A 173 -2.52 -4.73 -21.37
CA SER A 173 -2.23 -4.05 -22.63
C SER A 173 -1.03 -4.66 -23.36
N ASN A 174 0.04 -4.94 -22.61
CA ASN A 174 1.24 -5.54 -23.16
C ASN A 174 0.98 -6.96 -23.68
N ARG A 175 0.25 -7.78 -22.92
CA ARG A 175 -0.10 -9.14 -23.31
C ARG A 175 -0.94 -9.13 -24.59
N LEU A 176 -1.99 -8.31 -24.64
CA LEU A 176 -2.82 -8.14 -25.85
C LEU A 176 -1.98 -7.75 -27.07
N LYS A 177 -1.00 -6.84 -26.91
CA LYS A 177 -0.11 -6.42 -28.00
C LYS A 177 0.81 -7.54 -28.47
N THR A 178 1.40 -8.27 -27.54
CA THR A 178 2.43 -9.28 -27.83
C THR A 178 1.86 -10.61 -28.31
N THR A 179 0.61 -10.94 -27.95
CA THR A 179 -0.06 -12.18 -28.35
C THR A 179 -1.12 -11.99 -29.43
N ALA A 180 -1.20 -10.82 -30.06
CA ALA A 180 -2.19 -10.55 -31.09
C ALA A 180 -1.94 -11.38 -32.36
N THR A 181 -2.92 -12.18 -32.74
CA THR A 181 -2.95 -12.92 -34.02
C THR A 181 -3.84 -12.26 -35.06
N GLU A 182 -4.77 -11.40 -34.61
CA GLU A 182 -5.75 -10.69 -35.42
C GLU A 182 -5.58 -9.19 -35.25
N LYS A 183 -6.05 -8.41 -36.25
CA LYS A 183 -5.95 -6.96 -36.21
C LYS A 183 -6.68 -6.39 -35.00
N CYS A 184 -5.97 -5.70 -34.12
CA CYS A 184 -6.53 -5.08 -32.93
C CYS A 184 -6.02 -3.64 -32.72
N LEU A 185 -6.80 -2.89 -31.95
CA LEU A 185 -6.51 -1.54 -31.51
C LEU A 185 -6.68 -1.49 -29.98
N ILE A 186 -5.61 -1.19 -29.26
CA ILE A 186 -5.54 -1.28 -27.81
C ILE A 186 -5.37 0.13 -27.24
N PHE A 187 -6.40 0.61 -26.56
CA PHE A 187 -6.38 1.86 -25.83
C PHE A 187 -6.13 1.60 -24.34
N ASN A 188 -5.11 2.23 -23.75
CA ASN A 188 -4.88 2.21 -22.30
C ASN A 188 -4.83 3.65 -21.76
N LEU A 189 -5.95 4.09 -21.22
CA LEU A 189 -6.23 5.47 -20.87
C LEU A 189 -6.50 5.60 -19.37
N SER A 190 -6.00 6.68 -18.76
CA SER A 190 -6.34 7.01 -17.37
C SER A 190 -7.29 8.19 -17.32
N THR A 191 -8.39 8.08 -16.57
CA THR A 191 -9.30 9.23 -16.38
C THR A 191 -8.63 10.40 -15.64
N LEU A 192 -7.53 10.14 -14.92
CA LEU A 192 -6.74 11.19 -14.28
C LEU A 192 -6.07 12.12 -15.31
N GLU A 193 -5.90 11.67 -16.55
CA GLU A 193 -5.44 12.54 -17.64
C GLU A 193 -6.55 13.47 -18.12
N PHE A 194 -7.80 13.02 -18.00
CA PHE A 194 -8.96 13.77 -18.45
C PHE A 194 -9.22 14.92 -17.47
N SER A 195 -8.99 14.69 -16.17
CA SER A 195 -9.13 15.72 -15.13
C SER A 195 -8.02 16.79 -15.16
N ARG A 196 -6.85 16.51 -15.75
CA ARG A 196 -5.77 17.50 -15.93
C ARG A 196 -6.11 18.61 -16.93
N LEU A 197 -7.16 18.42 -17.73
CA LEU A 197 -7.61 19.38 -18.75
C LEU A 197 -8.56 20.46 -18.18
N GLY A 198 -8.82 20.46 -16.87
CA GLY A 198 -9.64 21.45 -16.18
C GLY A 198 -11.12 21.07 -16.03
N GLU A 199 -11.91 21.98 -15.45
CA GLU A 199 -13.35 21.77 -15.23
C GLU A 199 -14.15 21.94 -16.54
N GLY A 200 -15.23 21.15 -16.69
CA GLY A 200 -16.18 21.29 -17.81
C GLY A 200 -15.78 20.55 -19.09
N TRP A 201 -14.89 19.56 -18.99
CA TRP A 201 -14.49 18.73 -20.11
C TRP A 201 -15.67 17.89 -20.66
N VAL A 202 -15.67 17.69 -21.99
CA VAL A 202 -16.62 16.82 -22.69
C VAL A 202 -15.90 15.55 -23.10
N PHE A 203 -16.42 14.38 -22.73
CA PHE A 203 -15.74 13.10 -22.94
C PHE A 203 -15.30 12.85 -24.37
N LYS A 204 -16.16 13.09 -25.36
CA LYS A 204 -15.80 12.86 -26.77
C LYS A 204 -14.58 13.68 -27.20
N SER A 205 -14.54 14.96 -26.82
CA SER A 205 -13.45 15.87 -27.16
C SER A 205 -12.15 15.49 -26.47
N VAL A 206 -12.21 15.14 -25.18
CA VAL A 206 -11.02 14.69 -24.43
C VAL A 206 -10.53 13.35 -24.95
N PHE A 207 -11.44 12.42 -25.24
CA PHE A 207 -11.08 11.15 -25.83
C PHE A 207 -10.37 11.35 -27.17
N GLU A 208 -10.90 12.20 -28.06
CA GLU A 208 -10.24 12.53 -29.33
C GLU A 208 -8.85 13.15 -29.12
N GLN A 209 -8.71 14.06 -28.15
CA GLN A 209 -7.43 14.69 -27.83
C GLN A 209 -6.39 13.70 -27.29
N VAL A 210 -6.79 12.76 -26.44
CA VAL A 210 -5.87 11.81 -25.78
C VAL A 210 -5.60 10.60 -26.67
N ALA A 211 -6.62 10.10 -27.36
CA ALA A 211 -6.57 8.88 -28.16
C ALA A 211 -6.26 9.12 -29.64
N GLY A 212 -6.31 10.37 -30.13
CA GLY A 212 -6.11 10.72 -31.54
C GLY A 212 -7.22 10.22 -32.49
N VAL A 213 -8.31 9.67 -31.93
CA VAL A 213 -9.41 9.03 -32.66
C VAL A 213 -10.73 9.56 -32.15
N LYS A 214 -11.66 9.90 -33.05
CA LYS A 214 -13.00 10.36 -32.66
C LYS A 214 -13.77 9.23 -32.01
N TRP A 215 -14.46 9.54 -30.93
CA TRP A 215 -15.31 8.58 -30.21
C TRP A 215 -16.37 7.92 -31.12
N ASP A 216 -16.97 8.71 -32.03
CA ASP A 216 -18.04 8.23 -32.91
C ASP A 216 -17.52 7.31 -34.02
N ASP A 217 -16.20 7.31 -34.28
CA ASP A 217 -15.58 6.47 -35.31
C ASP A 217 -15.23 5.05 -34.80
N LEU A 218 -15.33 4.79 -33.50
CA LEU A 218 -15.03 3.48 -32.92
C LEU A 218 -15.86 2.35 -33.54
N GLY A 219 -17.13 2.61 -33.88
CA GLY A 219 -17.99 1.62 -34.53
C GLY A 219 -17.55 1.25 -35.95
N LEU A 220 -16.96 2.20 -36.69
CA LEU A 220 -16.40 1.96 -38.02
C LEU A 220 -15.10 1.16 -37.92
N LEU A 221 -14.22 1.55 -37.00
CA LEU A 221 -12.95 0.86 -36.75
C LEU A 221 -13.17 -0.60 -36.29
N ALA A 222 -14.22 -0.83 -35.50
CA ALA A 222 -14.59 -2.15 -35.01
C ALA A 222 -15.03 -3.13 -36.11
N ARG A 223 -15.27 -2.67 -37.36
CA ARG A 223 -15.60 -3.57 -38.48
C ARG A 223 -14.40 -4.40 -38.94
N ASN A 224 -13.20 -3.86 -38.81
CA ASN A 224 -11.98 -4.45 -39.36
C ASN A 224 -10.94 -4.79 -38.28
N ARG A 225 -11.16 -4.36 -37.03
CA ARG A 225 -10.26 -4.57 -35.90
C ARG A 225 -11.04 -4.87 -34.63
N THR A 226 -10.50 -5.73 -33.77
CA THR A 226 -10.96 -5.81 -32.39
C THR A 226 -10.44 -4.61 -31.61
N ILE A 227 -11.33 -3.86 -30.96
CA ILE A 227 -10.96 -2.69 -30.15
C ILE A 227 -10.96 -3.08 -28.68
N TYR A 228 -9.85 -2.87 -27.99
CA TYR A 228 -9.73 -3.01 -26.54
C TYR A 228 -9.65 -1.61 -25.91
N LEU A 229 -10.64 -1.26 -25.10
CA LEU A 229 -10.68 -0.02 -24.32
C LEU A 229 -10.39 -0.35 -22.86
N ILE A 230 -9.17 -0.06 -22.41
CA ILE A 230 -8.73 -0.23 -21.02
C ILE A 230 -8.74 1.14 -20.36
N PHE A 231 -9.65 1.36 -19.42
CA PHE A 231 -9.75 2.60 -18.66
C PHE A 231 -9.32 2.37 -17.21
N ASP A 232 -8.26 3.04 -16.79
CA ASP A 232 -7.81 3.10 -15.39
C ASP A 232 -8.41 4.31 -14.68
N SER A 233 -8.65 4.16 -13.38
CA SER A 233 -9.26 5.16 -12.51
C SER A 233 -10.66 5.60 -12.94
N VAL A 234 -11.51 4.67 -13.40
CA VAL A 234 -12.86 4.98 -13.96
C VAL A 234 -13.78 5.78 -13.04
N GLN A 235 -13.45 5.90 -11.76
CA GLN A 235 -14.16 6.77 -10.82
C GLN A 235 -14.30 8.23 -11.28
N GLY A 236 -13.37 8.73 -12.12
CA GLY A 236 -13.48 10.06 -12.73
C GLY A 236 -14.67 10.22 -13.68
N PHE A 237 -15.30 9.13 -14.14
CA PHE A 237 -16.46 9.15 -15.03
C PHE A 237 -17.81 9.17 -14.29
N TYR A 238 -17.84 8.98 -12.98
CA TYR A 238 -19.08 8.93 -12.18
C TYR A 238 -19.60 10.29 -11.71
N GLN A 239 -18.95 11.41 -12.06
CA GLN A 239 -19.40 12.74 -11.63
C GLN A 239 -20.58 13.25 -12.49
N PRO A 240 -21.75 13.53 -11.90
CA PRO A 240 -22.61 14.56 -12.44
C PRO A 240 -22.02 15.91 -12.00
N MET A 241 -21.66 16.79 -12.94
CA MET A 241 -21.35 18.19 -12.61
C MET A 241 -22.66 18.99 -12.58
N PRO A 242 -23.22 19.23 -11.39
CA PRO A 242 -23.81 20.53 -11.10
C PRO A 242 -23.19 21.09 -9.81
N SER A 243 -22.49 22.21 -9.92
CA SER A 243 -22.29 23.10 -8.77
C SER A 243 -23.38 24.16 -8.81
N GLU A 244 -23.77 24.70 -7.64
CA GLU A 244 -24.76 25.79 -7.50
C GLU A 244 -24.45 27.03 -8.35
N LYS A 245 -23.25 27.12 -8.94
CA LYS A 245 -22.80 28.22 -9.81
C LYS A 245 -23.03 28.01 -11.31
N ARG A 246 -23.45 26.82 -11.78
CA ARG A 246 -23.77 26.59 -13.20
C ARG A 246 -24.93 25.60 -13.37
N PRO A 247 -26.01 25.95 -14.10
CA PRO A 247 -27.02 24.98 -14.48
C PRO A 247 -26.38 23.89 -15.35
N ALA A 248 -26.83 22.65 -15.18
CA ALA A 248 -26.37 21.51 -15.95
C ALA A 248 -26.46 21.81 -17.45
N SER A 249 -25.32 21.74 -18.15
CA SER A 249 -25.35 21.71 -19.62
C SER A 249 -26.07 20.41 -20.03
N PRO A 250 -26.99 20.42 -21.00
CA PRO A 250 -27.73 19.24 -21.43
C PRO A 250 -26.85 18.11 -22.02
N ASN A 251 -25.56 18.38 -22.26
CA ASN A 251 -24.56 17.37 -22.65
C ASN A 251 -23.85 16.80 -21.42
N ASN A 252 -24.40 15.71 -20.86
CA ASN A 252 -23.76 14.92 -19.82
C ASN A 252 -22.30 14.60 -20.20
N THR A 253 -21.34 14.97 -19.36
CA THR A 253 -19.92 14.98 -19.71
C THR A 253 -19.36 13.60 -20.06
N SER A 254 -19.95 12.50 -19.57
CA SER A 254 -19.54 11.10 -19.84
C SER A 254 -20.69 10.14 -20.20
N SER A 255 -21.91 10.60 -20.49
CA SER A 255 -23.06 9.68 -20.75
C SER A 255 -22.84 8.78 -21.96
N CYS A 256 -22.28 9.33 -23.05
CA CYS A 256 -22.01 8.59 -24.27
C CYS A 256 -21.07 7.39 -24.06
N PHE A 257 -20.18 7.47 -23.06
CA PHE A 257 -19.36 6.34 -22.64
C PHE A 257 -20.19 5.24 -21.99
N TRP A 258 -21.03 5.59 -21.01
CA TRP A 258 -21.88 4.61 -20.32
C TRP A 258 -22.94 3.98 -21.24
N GLU A 259 -23.45 4.73 -22.22
CA GLU A 259 -24.33 4.20 -23.28
C GLU A 259 -23.62 3.12 -24.12
N LEU A 260 -22.35 3.35 -24.50
CA LEU A 260 -21.55 2.35 -25.20
C LEU A 260 -21.36 1.09 -24.35
N VAL A 261 -21.02 1.25 -23.06
CA VAL A 261 -20.84 0.13 -22.13
C VAL A 261 -22.12 -0.71 -22.05
N LYS A 262 -23.29 -0.08 -21.85
CA LYS A 262 -24.58 -0.79 -21.83
C LYS A 262 -24.82 -1.57 -23.11
N ARG A 263 -24.62 -0.92 -24.26
CA ARG A 263 -24.83 -1.53 -25.58
C ARG A 263 -23.95 -2.76 -25.79
N ILE A 264 -22.66 -2.64 -25.46
CA ILE A 264 -21.70 -3.75 -25.63
C ILE A 264 -22.02 -4.91 -24.69
N MET A 265 -22.47 -4.63 -23.46
CA MET A 265 -22.87 -5.68 -22.51
C MET A 265 -24.10 -6.48 -22.96
N THR A 266 -24.97 -5.90 -23.79
CA THR A 266 -26.15 -6.59 -24.34
C THR A 266 -25.95 -7.16 -25.74
N THR A 267 -24.81 -6.88 -26.38
CA THR A 267 -24.51 -7.35 -27.74
C THR A 267 -23.71 -8.65 -27.65
N GLU A 268 -24.19 -9.71 -28.30
CA GLU A 268 -23.50 -11.02 -28.32
C GLU A 268 -22.18 -10.94 -29.10
N GLU A 269 -22.20 -10.33 -30.29
CA GLU A 269 -21.04 -10.23 -31.21
C GLU A 269 -20.56 -8.78 -31.38
N SER A 270 -20.03 -8.18 -30.31
CA SER A 270 -19.29 -6.93 -30.41
C SER A 270 -17.86 -7.19 -30.88
N ASN A 271 -17.22 -6.28 -31.60
CA ASN A 271 -15.76 -6.24 -31.79
C ASN A 271 -15.06 -5.26 -30.84
N ILE A 272 -15.83 -4.61 -29.95
CA ILE A 272 -15.31 -3.73 -28.91
C ILE A 272 -15.34 -4.47 -27.57
N ARG A 273 -14.23 -4.40 -26.85
CA ARG A 273 -13.99 -5.00 -25.54
C ARG A 273 -13.60 -3.90 -24.56
N ILE A 274 -14.23 -3.84 -23.39
CA ILE A 274 -14.01 -2.77 -22.40
C ILE A 274 -13.55 -3.34 -21.05
N LEU A 275 -12.35 -2.97 -20.62
CA LEU A 275 -11.84 -3.26 -19.28
C LEU A 275 -11.87 -1.98 -18.45
N LEU A 276 -12.69 -1.97 -17.41
CA LEU A 276 -12.82 -0.85 -16.49
C LEU A 276 -12.11 -1.17 -15.19
N ILE A 277 -11.18 -0.31 -14.77
CA ILE A 277 -10.42 -0.50 -13.55
C ILE A 277 -10.65 0.72 -12.66
N GLY A 278 -11.23 0.48 -11.49
CA GLY A 278 -11.65 1.53 -10.58
C GLY A 278 -11.19 1.27 -9.16
N SER A 279 -10.78 2.33 -8.48
CA SER A 279 -10.84 2.33 -7.02
C SER A 279 -12.30 2.28 -6.59
N TYR A 280 -12.58 1.72 -5.42
CA TYR A 280 -13.93 1.84 -4.87
C TYR A 280 -14.36 3.30 -4.63
N GLY A 281 -13.46 4.31 -4.69
CA GLY A 281 -13.80 5.72 -4.48
C GLY A 281 -13.22 6.73 -5.50
N SER A 282 -14.11 7.50 -6.12
CA SER A 282 -14.23 8.98 -6.09
C SER A 282 -15.65 9.31 -6.60
N SER A 283 -16.50 10.17 -6.05
CA SER A 283 -16.39 11.34 -5.17
C SER A 283 -17.75 11.60 -4.48
N ASN A 284 -17.70 12.32 -3.35
CA ASN A 284 -18.79 12.92 -2.55
C ASN A 284 -19.68 12.04 -1.62
N PRO A 285 -20.09 12.60 -0.46
CA PRO A 285 -20.87 11.92 0.57
C PRO A 285 -22.38 11.93 0.31
N SER A 286 -22.84 12.53 -0.79
CA SER A 286 -24.25 12.56 -1.16
C SER A 286 -24.63 11.24 -1.85
N GLY A 287 -25.66 10.59 -1.31
CA GLY A 287 -26.07 9.22 -1.59
C GLY A 287 -26.13 8.80 -3.06
N SER A 288 -25.95 7.48 -3.26
CA SER A 288 -26.32 6.74 -4.48
C SER A 288 -25.71 7.24 -5.80
N LEU A 289 -24.39 7.18 -5.94
CA LEU A 289 -23.78 6.99 -7.26
C LEU A 289 -23.53 5.50 -7.47
N SER A 290 -24.61 4.78 -7.76
CA SER A 290 -24.55 3.52 -8.48
C SER A 290 -23.81 3.75 -9.79
N ASN A 291 -23.01 2.77 -10.23
CA ASN A 291 -22.54 2.75 -11.61
C ASN A 291 -23.76 3.02 -12.52
N PRO A 292 -23.71 3.94 -13.50
CA PRO A 292 -24.82 4.16 -14.42
C PRO A 292 -25.22 2.88 -15.17
N VAL A 293 -24.34 1.87 -15.13
CA VAL A 293 -24.49 0.51 -15.65
C VAL A 293 -24.30 -0.50 -14.52
N VAL A 294 -25.27 -1.39 -14.32
CA VAL A 294 -25.15 -2.50 -13.38
C VAL A 294 -24.39 -3.65 -14.05
N PHE A 295 -23.20 -3.96 -13.53
CA PHE A 295 -22.43 -5.13 -13.97
C PHE A 295 -22.94 -6.38 -13.25
N LYS A 296 -23.10 -7.48 -13.99
CA LYS A 296 -23.40 -8.77 -13.39
C LYS A 296 -22.18 -9.27 -12.59
N PRO A 297 -22.38 -10.05 -11.50
CA PRO A 297 -21.29 -10.54 -10.66
C PRO A 297 -20.16 -11.24 -11.44
N GLU A 298 -20.49 -11.99 -12.49
CA GLU A 298 -19.52 -12.70 -13.33
C GLU A 298 -18.63 -11.79 -14.19
N SER A 299 -19.03 -10.53 -14.39
CA SER A 299 -18.26 -9.49 -15.08
C SER A 299 -17.57 -8.53 -14.11
N MET A 300 -17.63 -8.79 -12.79
CA MET A 300 -17.04 -7.96 -11.75
C MET A 300 -15.95 -8.74 -11.01
N LEU A 301 -14.72 -8.25 -11.12
CA LEU A 301 -13.54 -8.81 -10.46
C LEU A 301 -13.19 -7.96 -9.23
N GLY A 302 -13.06 -8.64 -8.09
CA GLY A 302 -12.66 -8.02 -6.83
C GLY A 302 -11.15 -7.95 -6.65
N ILE A 303 -10.74 -7.63 -5.42
CA ILE A 303 -9.33 -7.50 -5.04
C ILE A 303 -8.52 -8.80 -5.22
N ASP A 304 -9.15 -9.97 -5.08
CA ASP A 304 -8.50 -11.28 -5.16
C ASP A 304 -7.81 -11.52 -6.51
N TRP A 305 -8.35 -10.94 -7.59
CA TRP A 305 -7.76 -11.00 -8.95
C TRP A 305 -6.51 -10.14 -9.11
N LEU A 306 -6.23 -9.29 -8.14
CA LEU A 306 -5.07 -8.40 -8.15
C LEU A 306 -4.04 -8.81 -7.10
N MET A 307 -4.40 -9.60 -6.10
CA MET A 307 -3.47 -10.15 -5.11
C MET A 307 -2.42 -11.02 -5.79
N PHE A 308 -1.20 -11.05 -5.25
CA PHE A 308 -0.20 -12.00 -5.74
C PHE A 308 -0.62 -13.44 -5.43
N SER A 309 -0.55 -14.31 -6.43
CA SER A 309 -0.48 -15.76 -6.19
C SER A 309 0.80 -16.11 -5.43
N ASP A 310 0.90 -17.32 -4.88
CA ASP A 310 2.11 -17.73 -4.16
C ASP A 310 3.33 -17.74 -5.09
N ALA A 311 3.16 -18.17 -6.34
CA ALA A 311 4.21 -18.12 -7.36
C ALA A 311 4.58 -16.68 -7.76
N GLU A 312 3.59 -15.80 -7.94
CA GLU A 312 3.84 -14.39 -8.27
C GLU A 312 4.55 -13.65 -7.11
N LEU A 313 4.21 -13.98 -5.85
CA LEU A 313 4.85 -13.39 -4.68
C LEU A 313 6.31 -13.85 -4.56
N GLU A 314 6.59 -15.13 -4.82
CA GLU A 314 7.94 -15.68 -4.84
C GLU A 314 8.79 -15.01 -5.93
N ASP A 315 8.28 -14.92 -7.16
CA ASP A 315 8.94 -14.20 -8.26
C ASP A 315 9.17 -12.72 -7.93
N TYR A 316 8.18 -12.05 -7.30
CA TYR A 316 8.32 -10.68 -6.84
C TYR A 316 9.48 -10.52 -5.85
N VAL A 317 9.56 -11.39 -4.84
CA VAL A 317 10.59 -11.34 -3.79
C VAL A 317 11.97 -11.59 -4.39
N VAL A 318 12.13 -12.61 -5.23
CA VAL A 318 13.42 -12.91 -5.89
C VAL A 318 13.92 -11.72 -6.72
N ARG A 319 13.03 -11.03 -7.42
CA ARG A 319 13.37 -9.86 -8.25
C ARG A 319 13.64 -8.58 -7.48
N ASN A 320 13.01 -8.39 -6.32
CA ASN A 320 12.94 -7.08 -5.66
C ASN A 320 13.54 -7.02 -4.26
N LEU A 321 13.72 -8.14 -3.56
CA LEU A 321 14.40 -8.16 -2.27
C LEU A 321 15.92 -8.23 -2.51
N ASP A 322 16.67 -7.24 -2.07
CA ASP A 322 18.12 -7.17 -2.33
C ASP A 322 18.88 -8.34 -1.69
N ALA A 323 18.39 -8.86 -0.55
CA ALA A 323 18.93 -10.05 0.08
C ALA A 323 18.69 -11.33 -0.75
N ALA A 324 17.55 -11.46 -1.43
CA ALA A 324 17.22 -12.64 -2.24
C ALA A 324 18.09 -12.74 -3.50
N LYS A 325 18.66 -11.62 -3.97
CA LYS A 325 19.62 -11.60 -5.09
C LYS A 325 21.00 -12.15 -4.72
N GLN A 326 21.27 -12.33 -3.43
CA GLN A 326 22.55 -12.84 -2.92
C GLN A 326 22.41 -14.34 -2.63
N SER A 327 22.64 -15.15 -3.66
CA SER A 327 22.44 -16.62 -3.65
C SER A 327 23.22 -17.37 -2.56
N ASN A 328 24.32 -16.80 -2.05
CA ASN A 328 25.13 -17.42 -0.99
C ASN A 328 24.54 -17.23 0.42
N VAL A 329 23.47 -16.43 0.57
CA VAL A 329 22.89 -16.06 1.87
C VAL A 329 21.39 -16.44 1.96
N PHE A 330 20.68 -16.41 0.83
CA PHE A 330 19.23 -16.62 0.79
C PHE A 330 18.88 -17.86 -0.04
N THR A 331 18.67 -19.00 0.65
CA THR A 331 18.30 -20.27 -0.01
C THR A 331 16.84 -20.25 -0.48
N ASP A 332 16.45 -21.16 -1.40
CA ASP A 332 15.06 -21.34 -1.82
C ASP A 332 14.11 -21.60 -0.62
N ALA A 333 14.58 -22.32 0.39
CA ALA A 333 13.81 -22.55 1.61
C ALA A 333 13.60 -21.24 2.41
N SER A 334 14.62 -20.39 2.48
CA SER A 334 14.55 -19.06 3.09
C SER A 334 13.59 -18.15 2.33
N VAL A 335 13.61 -18.18 0.99
CA VAL A 335 12.66 -17.42 0.15
C VAL A 335 11.23 -17.85 0.44
N LYS A 336 10.95 -19.16 0.47
CA LYS A 336 9.60 -19.67 0.75
C LYS A 336 9.12 -19.31 2.15
N LEU A 337 9.99 -19.41 3.14
CA LEU A 337 9.68 -19.00 4.51
C LEU A 337 9.43 -17.50 4.60
N PHE A 338 10.23 -16.69 3.91
CA PHE A 338 10.03 -15.24 3.83
C PHE A 338 8.70 -14.90 3.17
N CYS A 339 8.38 -15.50 2.01
CA CYS A 339 7.11 -15.29 1.30
C CYS A 339 5.91 -15.68 2.17
N LYS A 340 6.00 -16.78 2.93
CA LYS A 340 4.97 -17.19 3.89
C LYS A 340 4.73 -16.13 4.97
N ASN A 341 5.79 -15.55 5.54
CA ASN A 341 5.68 -14.50 6.54
C ASN A 341 5.20 -13.17 5.95
N LEU A 342 5.69 -12.80 4.77
CA LEU A 342 5.23 -11.62 4.05
C LEU A 342 3.74 -11.72 3.73
N LYS A 343 3.28 -12.87 3.21
CA LYS A 343 1.85 -13.15 3.00
C LYS A 343 1.03 -13.06 4.27
N ARG A 344 1.56 -13.52 5.42
CA ARG A 344 0.88 -13.37 6.71
C ARG A 344 0.69 -11.91 7.11
N ILE A 345 1.69 -11.06 6.84
CA ILE A 345 1.67 -9.63 7.19
C ILE A 345 0.85 -8.81 6.19
N THR A 346 0.90 -9.11 4.90
CA THR A 346 0.31 -8.27 3.84
C THR A 346 -0.92 -8.86 3.18
N GLY A 347 -1.20 -10.14 3.36
CA GLY A 347 -2.29 -10.86 2.69
C GLY A 347 -2.09 -11.00 1.19
N SER A 348 -0.83 -11.00 0.72
CA SER A 348 -0.47 -10.94 -0.71
C SER A 348 -0.89 -9.65 -1.43
N HIS A 349 -1.26 -8.59 -0.69
CA HIS A 349 -1.63 -7.30 -1.27
C HIS A 349 -0.44 -6.63 -1.96
N CYS A 350 -0.47 -6.54 -3.30
CA CYS A 350 0.68 -6.13 -4.11
C CYS A 350 1.37 -4.87 -3.60
N GLY A 351 0.63 -3.79 -3.33
CA GLY A 351 1.22 -2.55 -2.85
C GLY A 351 1.71 -2.58 -1.41
N LEU A 352 1.17 -3.44 -0.55
CA LEU A 352 1.65 -3.61 0.83
C LEU A 352 2.87 -4.54 0.86
N SER A 353 2.89 -5.59 0.03
CA SER A 353 4.08 -6.40 -0.23
C SER A 353 5.20 -5.55 -0.80
N TYR A 354 4.90 -4.68 -1.76
CA TYR A 354 5.85 -3.70 -2.27
C TYR A 354 6.39 -2.78 -1.17
N ALA A 355 5.51 -2.18 -0.37
CA ALA A 355 5.94 -1.28 0.70
C ALA A 355 6.78 -1.99 1.78
N ALA A 356 6.44 -3.24 2.11
CA ALA A 356 7.21 -4.05 3.05
C ALA A 356 8.62 -4.38 2.51
N VAL A 357 8.73 -4.79 1.25
CA VAL A 357 10.03 -5.08 0.62
C VAL A 357 10.86 -3.80 0.45
N ASP A 358 10.26 -2.68 0.06
CA ASP A 358 10.93 -1.36 0.00
C ASP A 358 11.47 -0.94 1.37
N TYR A 359 10.68 -1.10 2.44
CA TYR A 359 11.14 -0.83 3.80
C TYR A 359 12.35 -1.70 4.18
N LEU A 360 12.27 -3.01 3.92
CA LEU A 360 13.36 -3.94 4.25
C LEU A 360 14.63 -3.61 3.47
N ASN A 361 14.54 -3.32 2.18
CA ASN A 361 15.69 -2.91 1.38
C ASN A 361 16.35 -1.63 1.95
N ARG A 362 15.55 -0.68 2.47
CA ARG A 362 16.09 0.53 3.13
C ARG A 362 16.82 0.20 4.43
N VAL A 363 16.28 -0.69 5.26
CA VAL A 363 16.93 -1.14 6.50
C VAL A 363 18.25 -1.84 6.19
N LEU A 364 18.26 -2.70 5.16
CA LEU A 364 19.46 -3.37 4.67
C LEU A 364 20.51 -2.36 4.15
N CYS A 365 20.08 -1.33 3.40
CA CYS A 365 20.98 -0.29 2.89
C CYS A 365 21.55 0.60 4.00
N ALA A 366 20.76 0.94 5.02
CA ALA A 366 21.17 1.82 6.12
C ALA A 366 22.23 1.19 7.05
N SER A 367 22.36 -0.14 7.04
CA SER A 367 23.32 -0.89 7.85
C SER A 367 24.79 -0.77 7.37
N GLY A 368 25.08 0.17 6.45
CA GLY A 368 26.43 0.74 6.26
C GLY A 368 27.51 -0.24 5.83
N GLY A 369 27.42 -0.79 4.62
CA GLY A 369 28.56 -1.47 3.97
C GLY A 369 28.92 -2.86 4.49
N LYS A 370 28.39 -3.30 5.64
CA LYS A 370 28.35 -4.73 6.01
C LYS A 370 27.22 -5.44 5.28
N ARG A 371 27.26 -5.41 3.94
CA ARG A 371 26.37 -6.22 3.07
C ARG A 371 26.50 -7.73 3.33
N HIS A 372 27.47 -8.16 4.14
CA HIS A 372 27.87 -9.55 4.32
C HIS A 372 27.33 -10.27 5.57
N ASP A 373 26.70 -9.59 6.54
CA ASP A 373 26.40 -10.21 7.85
C ASP A 373 24.91 -10.44 8.18
N MET A 374 23.95 -9.94 7.39
CA MET A 374 22.54 -10.30 7.61
C MET A 374 22.23 -11.61 6.88
N ASP A 375 22.23 -12.69 7.65
CA ASP A 375 21.72 -13.99 7.22
C ASP A 375 20.19 -13.98 7.04
N ALA A 376 19.65 -15.07 6.50
CA ALA A 376 18.22 -15.24 6.31
C ALA A 376 17.43 -15.03 7.62
N ASP A 377 18.00 -15.43 8.77
CA ASP A 377 17.41 -15.24 10.09
C ASP A 377 17.34 -13.77 10.48
N GLY A 378 18.36 -12.97 10.17
CA GLY A 378 18.37 -11.52 10.38
C GLY A 378 17.29 -10.81 9.57
N VAL A 379 17.11 -11.20 8.30
CA VAL A 379 16.03 -10.65 7.44
C VAL A 379 14.65 -11.07 7.95
N LEU A 380 14.49 -12.32 8.39
CA LEU A 380 13.25 -12.82 8.98
C LEU A 380 12.95 -12.16 10.34
N LYS A 381 13.96 -11.90 11.17
CA LYS A 381 13.83 -11.13 12.43
C LYS A 381 13.51 -9.66 12.17
N SER A 382 14.00 -9.11 11.05
CA SER A 382 13.71 -7.74 10.61
C SER A 382 12.30 -7.57 10.06
N LEU A 383 11.54 -8.66 9.91
CA LEU A 383 10.08 -8.61 9.88
C LEU A 383 9.49 -8.24 11.26
N ASP A 384 10.18 -7.37 12.01
CA ASP A 384 9.69 -6.80 13.26
C ASP A 384 8.36 -6.12 12.98
N HIS A 385 7.34 -6.71 13.60
CA HIS A 385 5.95 -6.49 13.28
C HIS A 385 5.52 -5.05 13.58
N GLN A 386 6.20 -4.30 14.45
CA GLN A 386 5.79 -2.94 14.79
C GLN A 386 6.35 -1.87 13.84
N ALA A 387 7.63 -1.95 13.50
CA ALA A 387 8.26 -0.95 12.64
C ALA A 387 7.75 -1.05 11.20
N ILE A 388 7.63 -2.27 10.66
CA ILE A 388 7.02 -2.51 9.35
C ILE A 388 5.57 -2.04 9.35
N TYR A 389 4.80 -2.38 10.37
CA TYR A 389 3.40 -1.99 10.45
C TYR A 389 3.22 -0.48 10.46
N SER A 390 4.05 0.24 11.23
CA SER A 390 4.06 1.70 11.25
C SER A 390 4.40 2.29 9.88
N TYR A 391 5.29 1.64 9.11
CA TYR A 391 5.59 2.03 7.73
C TYR A 391 4.40 1.78 6.79
N LEU A 392 3.75 0.61 6.88
CA LEU A 392 2.58 0.26 6.07
C LEU A 392 1.42 1.23 6.29
N GLN A 393 1.19 1.69 7.52
CA GLN A 393 0.17 2.69 7.86
C GLN A 393 0.40 4.07 7.20
N ARG A 394 1.59 4.35 6.69
CA ARG A 394 1.92 5.60 5.97
C ARG A 394 1.64 5.51 4.47
N THR A 395 1.28 4.33 3.97
CA THR A 395 0.98 4.13 2.55
C THR A 395 -0.40 4.68 2.17
N ARG A 396 -0.63 4.87 0.86
CA ARG A 396 -1.93 5.34 0.33
C ARG A 396 -3.09 4.41 0.66
N ALA A 397 -2.81 3.15 1.00
CA ALA A 397 -3.83 2.19 1.43
C ALA A 397 -4.58 2.66 2.69
N PHE A 398 -3.95 3.46 3.55
CA PHE A 398 -4.53 3.91 4.82
C PHE A 398 -5.07 5.34 4.82
N PHE A 399 -4.86 6.12 3.76
CA PHE A 399 -5.21 7.55 3.78
C PHE A 399 -6.68 7.79 4.07
N ALA A 400 -7.59 7.09 3.37
CA ALA A 400 -9.03 7.20 3.62
C ALA A 400 -9.47 6.48 4.91
N ALA A 401 -8.80 5.38 5.28
CA ALA A 401 -9.09 4.63 6.50
C ALA A 401 -8.85 5.43 7.79
N LYS A 402 -7.95 6.42 7.76
CA LYS A 402 -7.72 7.36 8.88
C LYS A 402 -8.85 8.37 9.08
N HIS A 403 -9.81 8.43 8.15
CA HIS A 403 -10.91 9.38 8.16
C HIS A 403 -12.26 8.65 8.14
N VAL A 404 -12.42 7.62 8.99
CA VAL A 404 -13.72 7.00 9.26
C VAL A 404 -14.50 7.84 10.28
N SER A 405 -15.82 7.89 10.10
CA SER A 405 -16.79 8.50 11.02
C SER A 405 -17.18 7.54 12.14
N ASP A 406 -17.79 8.05 13.21
CA ASP A 406 -18.24 7.24 14.35
C ASP A 406 -19.20 6.12 13.93
N LYS A 407 -20.15 6.40 13.04
CA LYS A 407 -21.07 5.39 12.49
C LYS A 407 -20.36 4.31 11.67
N GLU A 408 -19.33 4.69 10.94
CA GLU A 408 -18.49 3.71 10.22
C GLU A 408 -17.67 2.88 11.20
N LEU A 409 -17.18 3.48 12.29
CA LEU A 409 -16.45 2.79 13.34
C LEU A 409 -17.34 1.81 14.13
N GLU A 410 -18.62 2.14 14.35
CA GLU A 410 -19.61 1.21 14.91
C GLU A 410 -19.78 -0.04 14.04
N LEU A 411 -19.93 0.14 12.71
CA LEU A 411 -20.02 -0.98 11.79
C LEU A 411 -18.70 -1.78 11.73
N VAL A 412 -17.55 -1.10 11.74
CA VAL A 412 -16.25 -1.76 11.84
C VAL A 412 -16.15 -2.59 13.13
N SER A 413 -16.64 -2.07 14.25
CA SER A 413 -16.66 -2.79 15.53
C SER A 413 -17.48 -4.07 15.39
N LEU A 414 -18.66 -4.00 14.77
CA LEU A 414 -19.47 -5.19 14.46
C LEU A 414 -18.69 -6.23 13.64
N VAL A 415 -17.92 -5.81 12.63
CA VAL A 415 -17.06 -6.69 11.84
C VAL A 415 -15.93 -7.29 12.69
N VAL A 416 -15.31 -6.51 13.59
CA VAL A 416 -14.24 -6.99 14.47
C VAL A 416 -14.74 -8.06 15.45
N PHE A 417 -15.98 -7.93 15.94
CA PHE A 417 -16.60 -8.90 16.86
C PHE A 417 -17.25 -10.09 16.15
N SER A 418 -17.36 -10.10 14.82
CA SER A 418 -17.97 -11.21 14.10
C SER A 418 -17.01 -12.39 13.91
N GLU A 419 -17.58 -13.60 13.79
CA GLU A 419 -16.79 -14.81 13.55
C GLU A 419 -15.98 -14.68 12.25
N GLY A 420 -14.68 -14.97 12.34
CA GLY A 420 -13.74 -14.80 11.22
C GLY A 420 -13.51 -13.34 10.79
N MET A 421 -14.11 -12.37 11.47
CA MET A 421 -14.20 -10.96 11.06
C MET A 421 -14.80 -10.78 9.66
N VAL A 422 -15.85 -11.55 9.39
CA VAL A 422 -16.63 -11.54 8.16
C VAL A 422 -18.06 -11.17 8.48
N VAL A 423 -18.69 -10.32 7.65
CA VAL A 423 -20.11 -10.00 7.78
C VAL A 423 -20.81 -10.23 6.45
N ALA A 424 -21.83 -11.09 6.45
CA ALA A 424 -22.66 -11.30 5.27
C ALA A 424 -23.49 -10.05 5.00
N GLU A 425 -23.52 -9.58 3.75
CA GLU A 425 -24.34 -8.44 3.32
C GLU A 425 -25.81 -8.64 3.67
N GLN A 426 -26.30 -9.87 3.57
CA GLN A 426 -27.69 -10.24 3.87
C GLN A 426 -28.07 -10.01 5.34
N ALA A 427 -27.08 -10.07 6.24
CA ALA A 427 -27.28 -9.86 7.68
C ALA A 427 -27.37 -8.36 8.04
N LEU A 428 -26.98 -7.46 7.12
CA LEU A 428 -27.00 -6.02 7.35
C LEU A 428 -28.36 -5.42 6.96
N GLN A 429 -28.82 -4.47 7.77
CA GLN A 429 -29.96 -3.60 7.44
C GLN A 429 -29.58 -2.58 6.36
N ALA A 430 -30.59 -1.92 5.76
CA ALA A 430 -30.40 -1.05 4.60
C ALA A 430 -29.45 0.14 4.87
N ASP A 431 -29.51 0.72 6.06
CA ASP A 431 -28.62 1.78 6.53
C ASP A 431 -27.19 1.27 6.73
N ALA A 432 -27.02 0.12 7.39
CA ALA A 432 -25.73 -0.51 7.59
C ALA A 432 -25.06 -0.91 6.27
N LYS A 433 -25.83 -1.29 5.24
CA LYS A 433 -25.31 -1.53 3.89
C LYS A 433 -24.74 -0.28 3.24
N ILE A 434 -25.37 0.88 3.43
CA ILE A 434 -24.86 2.16 2.92
C ILE A 434 -23.53 2.51 3.61
N ILE A 435 -23.43 2.28 4.92
CA ILE A 435 -22.20 2.49 5.69
C ILE A 435 -21.12 1.49 5.25
N ALA A 436 -21.47 0.21 5.04
CA ALA A 436 -20.55 -0.81 4.53
C ALA A 436 -19.98 -0.41 3.17
N GLN A 437 -20.84 0.08 2.26
CA GLN A 437 -20.39 0.62 0.98
C GLN A 437 -19.46 1.81 1.16
N SER A 438 -19.73 2.73 2.09
CA SER A 438 -18.79 3.83 2.40
C SER A 438 -17.41 3.32 2.84
N LEU A 439 -17.37 2.31 3.71
CA LEU A 439 -16.12 1.66 4.13
C LEU A 439 -15.39 0.96 2.97
N VAL A 440 -16.14 0.33 2.06
CA VAL A 440 -15.59 -0.24 0.82
C VAL A 440 -14.98 0.86 -0.06
N ARG A 441 -15.66 2.01 -0.21
CA ARG A 441 -15.13 3.18 -0.95
C ARG A 441 -13.84 3.73 -0.35
N LYS A 442 -13.71 3.69 0.98
CA LYS A 442 -12.50 4.08 1.71
C LYS A 442 -11.39 3.02 1.65
N GLY A 443 -11.65 1.84 1.06
CA GLY A 443 -10.70 0.74 0.99
C GLY A 443 -10.48 0.02 2.33
N VAL A 444 -11.37 0.23 3.30
CA VAL A 444 -11.34 -0.45 4.61
C VAL A 444 -11.83 -1.88 4.47
N LEU A 445 -13.00 -2.04 3.85
CA LEU A 445 -13.62 -3.32 3.55
C LEU A 445 -13.53 -3.63 2.05
N VAL A 446 -13.67 -4.90 1.73
CA VAL A 446 -13.87 -5.40 0.37
C VAL A 446 -15.04 -6.38 0.36
N GLU A 447 -15.71 -6.44 -0.78
CA GLU A 447 -16.71 -7.46 -1.06
C GLU A 447 -15.97 -8.75 -1.46
N SER A 448 -16.29 -9.87 -0.82
CA SER A 448 -15.64 -11.17 -0.98
C SER A 448 -16.65 -12.32 -0.90
N GLY A 449 -16.22 -13.53 -1.25
CA GLY A 449 -17.06 -14.73 -1.30
C GLY A 449 -17.79 -14.91 -2.64
N ALA A 450 -18.57 -16.00 -2.75
CA ALA A 450 -19.37 -16.27 -3.93
C ALA A 450 -20.34 -15.10 -4.18
N LEU A 451 -20.28 -14.52 -5.38
CA LEU A 451 -21.12 -13.39 -5.79
C LEU A 451 -20.94 -12.10 -4.96
N HIS A 452 -19.79 -11.91 -4.28
CA HIS A 452 -19.48 -10.66 -3.55
C HIS A 452 -20.41 -10.37 -2.35
N GLN A 453 -20.90 -11.41 -1.68
CA GLN A 453 -21.92 -11.28 -0.63
C GLN A 453 -21.39 -11.05 0.79
N ASN A 454 -20.07 -11.05 1.00
CA ASN A 454 -19.47 -10.87 2.32
C ASN A 454 -18.59 -9.62 2.35
N TYR A 455 -18.63 -8.90 3.47
CA TYR A 455 -17.67 -7.83 3.76
C TYR A 455 -16.55 -8.36 4.64
N VAL A 456 -15.31 -8.14 4.21
CA VAL A 456 -14.08 -8.48 4.93
C VAL A 456 -13.08 -7.32 4.87
N PHE A 457 -12.11 -7.28 5.77
CA PHE A 457 -11.04 -6.27 5.69
C PHE A 457 -10.20 -6.44 4.41
N SER A 458 -9.79 -5.32 3.81
CA SER A 458 -9.03 -5.30 2.57
C SER A 458 -7.63 -5.94 2.65
N SER A 459 -7.07 -6.03 3.86
CA SER A 459 -5.76 -6.62 4.11
C SER A 459 -5.54 -6.89 5.61
N PRO A 460 -4.59 -7.77 5.99
CA PRO A 460 -4.23 -7.98 7.40
C PRO A 460 -3.78 -6.72 8.15
N PRO A 461 -3.00 -5.78 7.56
CA PRO A 461 -2.66 -4.52 8.23
C PRO A 461 -3.88 -3.63 8.47
N MET A 462 -4.85 -3.62 7.54
CA MET A 462 -6.11 -2.90 7.71
C MET A 462 -6.96 -3.50 8.83
N LYS A 463 -7.05 -4.84 8.88
CA LYS A 463 -7.68 -5.58 9.97
C LYS A 463 -7.06 -5.22 11.31
N ARG A 464 -5.73 -5.26 11.39
CA ARG A 464 -4.97 -4.89 12.59
C ARG A 464 -5.25 -3.45 13.02
N PHE A 465 -5.28 -2.51 12.08
CA PHE A 465 -5.52 -1.08 12.37
C PHE A 465 -6.85 -0.84 13.06
N PHE A 466 -7.92 -1.46 12.58
CA PHE A 466 -9.22 -1.29 13.19
C PHE A 466 -9.42 -2.17 14.43
N THR A 467 -8.78 -3.34 14.49
CA THR A 467 -8.74 -4.14 15.72
C THR A 467 -8.06 -3.34 16.84
N GLU A 468 -6.93 -2.69 16.54
CA GLU A 468 -6.27 -1.78 17.46
C GLU A 468 -7.19 -0.62 17.80
N GLN A 469 -7.91 0.02 16.89
CA GLN A 469 -8.84 1.09 17.28
C GLN A 469 -10.03 0.64 18.15
N VAL A 470 -10.58 -0.54 17.88
CA VAL A 470 -11.74 -1.09 18.62
C VAL A 470 -11.35 -1.57 20.01
N PHE A 471 -10.18 -2.21 20.14
CA PHE A 471 -9.71 -2.77 21.42
C PHE A 471 -8.74 -1.86 22.17
N SER A 472 -8.06 -0.95 21.49
CA SER A 472 -7.31 0.11 22.17
C SER A 472 -8.32 1.12 22.68
N VAL A 473 -8.85 0.85 23.86
CA VAL A 473 -8.75 1.90 24.87
C VAL A 473 -7.27 2.25 24.84
N GLN A 474 -6.88 3.44 24.37
CA GLN A 474 -5.52 3.91 24.58
C GLN A 474 -5.30 3.83 26.08
N THR A 475 -4.66 2.75 26.52
CA THR A 475 -4.20 2.61 27.88
C THR A 475 -3.15 3.70 27.98
N VAL A 476 -3.56 4.88 28.46
CA VAL A 476 -2.68 6.03 28.60
C VAL A 476 -1.56 5.57 29.51
N ARG A 477 -0.40 5.36 28.90
CA ARG A 477 0.80 4.95 29.61
C ARG A 477 1.42 6.17 30.25
N ALA A 478 2.14 5.97 31.35
CA ALA A 478 2.96 6.99 31.96
C ALA A 478 3.95 7.57 30.93
N GLU A 479 4.24 8.86 31.08
CA GLU A 479 5.21 9.56 30.22
C GLU A 479 6.64 9.08 30.47
N GLU A 480 6.91 8.60 31.69
CA GLU A 480 8.20 8.09 32.13
C GLU A 480 8.04 6.72 32.82
N ASN A 481 9.12 5.94 32.84
CA ASN A 481 9.16 4.70 33.62
C ASN A 481 9.43 5.00 35.09
N PRO A 482 8.93 4.18 36.03
CA PRO A 482 9.39 4.20 37.41
C PRO A 482 10.88 3.87 37.49
N ASP A 483 11.58 4.46 38.45
CA ASP A 483 13.02 4.26 38.64
C ASP A 483 13.32 2.90 39.31
N THR A 484 12.42 2.44 40.18
CA THR A 484 12.57 1.18 40.93
C THR A 484 11.36 0.26 40.80
N LEU A 485 11.54 -1.03 41.16
CA LEU A 485 10.44 -2.00 41.18
C LEU A 485 9.40 -1.62 42.23
N GLU A 486 9.84 -1.10 43.36
CA GLU A 486 9.02 -0.62 44.46
C GLU A 486 8.16 0.57 44.01
N ASP A 487 8.76 1.54 43.29
CA ASP A 487 8.01 2.68 42.72
C ASP A 487 6.97 2.22 41.71
N LEU A 488 7.30 1.22 40.88
CA LEU A 488 6.34 0.63 39.95
C LEU A 488 5.18 -0.03 40.70
N VAL A 489 5.47 -0.89 41.67
CA VAL A 489 4.44 -1.58 42.46
C VAL A 489 3.55 -0.56 43.17
N TYR A 490 4.15 0.47 43.78
CA TYR A 490 3.42 1.55 44.43
C TYR A 490 2.51 2.32 43.46
N ALA A 491 3.01 2.71 42.30
CA ALA A 491 2.25 3.41 41.27
C ALA A 491 1.07 2.56 40.76
N VAL A 492 1.31 1.26 40.53
CA VAL A 492 0.29 0.31 40.08
C VAL A 492 -0.83 0.19 41.11
N LEU A 493 -0.47 -0.08 42.37
CA LEU A 493 -1.42 -0.25 43.47
C LEU A 493 -2.24 1.03 43.71
N SER A 494 -1.61 2.20 43.59
CA SER A 494 -2.26 3.52 43.75
C SER A 494 -3.30 3.82 42.66
N CYS A 495 -3.28 3.10 41.54
CA CYS A 495 -4.16 3.32 40.39
C CYS A 495 -5.17 2.19 40.15
N ILE A 496 -5.21 1.17 41.02
CA ILE A 496 -6.15 0.05 40.92
C ILE A 496 -7.59 0.57 40.97
N ASP A 497 -8.42 0.14 40.01
CA ASP A 497 -9.85 0.43 40.05
C ASP A 497 -10.55 -0.58 40.95
N HIS A 498 -10.61 -0.26 42.25
CA HIS A 498 -11.20 -1.16 43.22
C HIS A 498 -12.70 -1.42 42.99
N LYS A 499 -13.42 -0.59 42.20
CA LYS A 499 -14.81 -0.86 41.83
C LYS A 499 -14.93 -2.06 40.90
N HIS A 500 -14.01 -2.17 39.93
CA HIS A 500 -13.96 -3.32 39.02
C HIS A 500 -13.62 -4.60 39.76
N VAL A 501 -12.60 -4.56 40.63
CA VAL A 501 -12.17 -5.75 41.36
C VAL A 501 -13.26 -6.26 42.32
N LYS A 502 -13.99 -5.36 42.99
CA LYS A 502 -15.10 -5.70 43.92
C LYS A 502 -16.20 -6.57 43.30
N SER A 503 -16.40 -6.51 41.98
CA SER A 503 -17.39 -7.34 41.29
C SER A 503 -16.98 -8.82 41.14
N SER A 504 -15.71 -9.15 41.40
CA SER A 504 -15.12 -10.47 41.16
C SER A 504 -14.91 -11.31 42.44
N LEU A 505 -15.83 -11.19 43.41
CA LEU A 505 -15.76 -11.93 44.67
C LEU A 505 -15.99 -13.43 44.44
N GLY A 506 -15.10 -14.25 45.02
CA GLY A 506 -15.27 -15.69 45.08
C GLY A 506 -16.36 -16.11 46.09
N LYS A 507 -16.62 -17.42 46.18
CA LYS A 507 -17.64 -18.00 47.08
C LYS A 507 -17.46 -17.60 48.56
N THR A 508 -16.24 -17.27 48.97
CA THR A 508 -15.87 -16.86 50.33
C THR A 508 -15.98 -15.35 50.57
N LYS A 509 -16.51 -14.57 49.62
CA LYS A 509 -16.48 -13.09 49.64
C LYS A 509 -15.07 -12.51 49.79
N ILE A 510 -14.08 -13.26 49.31
CA ILE A 510 -12.71 -12.81 49.11
C ILE A 510 -12.48 -12.74 47.60
N LEU A 511 -11.69 -11.77 47.16
CA LEU A 511 -11.37 -11.60 45.75
C LEU A 511 -10.57 -12.79 45.22
N LEU A 512 -10.90 -13.18 44.00
CA LEU A 512 -10.13 -14.18 43.29
C LEU A 512 -8.74 -13.61 42.98
N GLU A 513 -7.70 -14.40 43.21
CA GLU A 513 -6.31 -14.05 42.87
C GLU A 513 -6.20 -13.63 41.40
N ARG A 514 -6.89 -14.35 40.51
CA ARG A 514 -6.96 -13.99 39.09
C ARG A 514 -7.53 -12.60 38.83
N ALA A 515 -8.48 -12.13 39.63
CA ALA A 515 -9.03 -10.78 39.49
C ALA A 515 -7.99 -9.72 39.85
N TRP A 516 -7.21 -9.96 40.92
CA TRP A 516 -6.07 -9.13 41.28
C TRP A 516 -4.99 -9.15 40.19
N GLN A 517 -4.60 -10.32 39.70
CA GLN A 517 -3.62 -10.45 38.62
C GLN A 517 -4.04 -9.68 37.36
N MET A 518 -5.29 -9.80 36.93
CA MET A 518 -5.76 -9.12 35.71
C MET A 518 -5.82 -7.60 35.86
N GLU A 519 -6.28 -7.09 37.01
CA GLU A 519 -6.30 -5.66 37.26
C GLU A 519 -4.87 -5.11 37.46
N PHE A 520 -4.03 -5.84 38.19
CA PHE A 520 -2.62 -5.50 38.34
C PHE A 520 -1.93 -5.43 36.97
N TYR A 521 -2.14 -6.41 36.08
CA TYR A 521 -1.61 -6.39 34.73
C TYR A 521 -2.08 -5.17 33.92
N ASN A 522 -3.37 -4.84 33.97
CA ASN A 522 -3.92 -3.66 33.32
C ASN A 522 -3.23 -2.36 33.78
N LYS A 523 -3.02 -2.23 35.09
CA LYS A 523 -2.37 -1.06 35.70
C LYS A 523 -0.85 -1.04 35.51
N LEU A 524 -0.21 -2.20 35.48
CA LEU A 524 1.21 -2.36 35.12
C LEU A 524 1.49 -1.79 33.73
N VAL A 525 0.57 -2.03 32.78
CA VAL A 525 0.63 -1.45 31.42
C VAL A 525 0.48 0.07 31.45
N GLN A 526 -0.37 0.63 32.32
CA GLN A 526 -0.59 2.08 32.48
C GLN A 526 0.62 2.77 33.13
N CYS A 527 1.26 2.15 34.12
CA CYS A 527 2.32 2.78 34.92
C CYS A 527 3.72 2.67 34.30
N THR A 528 3.87 2.16 33.06
CA THR A 528 5.18 1.99 32.41
C THR A 528 5.26 2.64 31.03
N HIS A 529 6.40 3.24 30.71
CA HIS A 529 6.72 3.83 29.41
C HIS A 529 7.66 2.94 28.57
N LYS A 530 7.26 2.51 27.37
CA LYS A 530 8.11 1.69 26.46
C LYS A 530 8.66 0.39 27.07
N CYS A 531 8.04 -0.14 28.12
CA CYS A 531 8.34 -1.46 28.65
C CYS A 531 7.45 -2.55 28.03
N VAL A 532 8.03 -3.73 27.83
CA VAL A 532 7.35 -4.97 27.49
C VAL A 532 6.96 -5.66 28.79
N ILE A 533 5.67 -5.96 28.92
CA ILE A 533 5.12 -6.69 30.07
C ILE A 533 4.67 -8.06 29.57
N SER A 534 5.05 -9.11 30.28
CA SER A 534 4.66 -10.48 29.96
C SER A 534 4.13 -11.16 31.21
N ALA A 535 2.96 -11.81 31.07
CA ALA A 535 2.38 -12.64 32.11
C ALA A 535 2.83 -14.11 31.95
N ASP A 536 2.81 -14.87 33.04
CA ASP A 536 3.04 -16.32 33.06
C ASP A 536 4.37 -16.73 32.41
N VAL A 537 5.47 -16.10 32.83
CA VAL A 537 6.78 -16.24 32.17
C VAL A 537 7.60 -17.37 32.80
N GLY A 538 7.99 -18.35 31.99
CA GLY A 538 8.86 -19.45 32.44
C GLY A 538 9.45 -20.28 31.31
N GLY A 539 8.63 -20.66 30.32
CA GLY A 539 9.07 -21.48 29.19
C GLY A 539 10.23 -20.87 28.38
N LEU A 540 10.29 -19.53 28.27
CA LEU A 540 11.37 -18.81 27.60
C LEU A 540 12.73 -18.99 28.30
N PHE A 541 12.72 -19.28 29.60
CA PHE A 541 13.90 -19.45 30.45
C PHE A 541 14.19 -20.92 30.75
N GLY A 542 13.43 -21.85 30.16
CA GLY A 542 13.58 -23.28 30.38
C GLY A 542 13.17 -23.74 31.79
N THR A 543 12.40 -22.93 32.52
CA THR A 543 11.93 -23.27 33.87
C THR A 543 10.59 -23.99 33.84
N THR A 544 10.35 -24.86 34.82
CA THR A 544 9.05 -25.54 35.01
C THR A 544 8.04 -24.70 35.77
N GLY A 545 8.48 -23.60 36.41
CA GLY A 545 7.62 -22.59 37.02
C GLY A 545 7.41 -21.39 36.10
N ALA A 546 6.27 -20.73 36.24
CA ALA A 546 5.92 -19.48 35.57
C ALA A 546 5.72 -18.38 36.62
N ILE A 547 6.52 -17.32 36.53
CA ILE A 547 6.31 -16.12 37.36
C ILE A 547 5.12 -15.34 36.81
N ASP A 548 4.31 -14.76 37.71
CA ASP A 548 3.07 -14.08 37.31
C ASP A 548 3.32 -12.95 36.32
N PHE A 549 4.29 -12.07 36.58
CA PHE A 549 4.65 -10.98 35.68
C PHE A 549 6.15 -10.77 35.54
N SER A 550 6.55 -10.33 34.35
CA SER A 550 7.86 -9.73 34.12
C SER A 550 7.74 -8.44 33.33
N VAL A 551 8.61 -7.48 33.64
CA VAL A 551 8.66 -6.15 33.03
C VAL A 551 10.06 -5.92 32.49
N HIS A 552 10.17 -5.59 31.19
CA HIS A 552 11.45 -5.40 30.50
C HIS A 552 11.49 -4.06 29.77
N SER A 553 12.52 -3.26 29.99
CA SER A 553 12.78 -2.08 29.17
C SER A 553 13.30 -2.49 27.79
N PHE A 554 13.12 -1.62 26.78
CA PHE A 554 13.51 -1.94 25.39
C PHE A 554 15.04 -2.02 25.20
N ASP A 555 15.80 -1.27 25.99
CA ASP A 555 17.28 -1.36 26.07
C ASP A 555 17.77 -2.56 26.90
N MET A 556 16.84 -3.30 27.52
CA MET A 556 17.07 -4.48 28.36
C MET A 556 17.88 -4.22 29.64
N GLU A 557 18.08 -2.95 30.03
CA GLU A 557 18.76 -2.58 31.29
C GLU A 557 17.91 -2.86 32.52
N VAL A 558 16.58 -2.77 32.40
CA VAL A 558 15.63 -3.07 33.47
C VAL A 558 14.92 -4.37 33.16
N ARG A 559 14.99 -5.33 34.10
CA ARG A 559 14.18 -6.56 34.05
C ARG A 559 13.67 -6.91 35.43
N TRP A 560 12.38 -6.75 35.65
CA TRP A 560 11.76 -7.08 36.94
C TRP A 560 10.92 -8.34 36.88
N GLY A 561 10.88 -9.07 37.99
CA GLY A 561 10.00 -10.22 38.20
C GLY A 561 9.06 -9.99 39.37
N ILE A 562 7.75 -10.20 39.18
CA ILE A 562 6.72 -9.98 40.20
C ILE A 562 5.90 -11.26 40.33
N GLU A 563 5.87 -11.84 41.52
CA GLU A 563 4.94 -12.91 41.90
C GLU A 563 3.86 -12.34 42.81
N LEU A 564 2.58 -12.59 42.52
CA LEU A 564 1.50 -12.23 43.42
C LEU A 564 1.08 -13.40 44.30
N LEU A 565 0.67 -13.07 45.52
CA LEU A 565 -0.07 -13.98 46.40
C LEU A 565 -1.17 -13.23 47.15
N ARG A 566 -1.93 -13.98 47.93
CA ARG A 566 -3.07 -13.44 48.68
C ARG A 566 -3.14 -14.03 50.09
N GLU A 567 -3.42 -13.18 51.07
CA GLU A 567 -3.56 -13.52 52.51
C GLU A 567 -2.38 -14.34 53.09
N GLY A 568 -1.16 -14.17 52.57
CA GLY A 568 0.00 -14.95 53.03
C GLY A 568 -0.09 -16.46 52.75
N ILE A 569 -1.07 -16.90 51.95
CA ILE A 569 -1.28 -18.32 51.69
C ILE A 569 -0.08 -18.86 50.92
N ARG A 570 0.63 -19.81 51.55
CA ARG A 570 1.83 -20.45 51.00
C ARG A 570 2.98 -19.47 50.73
N LEU A 571 3.09 -18.41 51.52
CA LEU A 571 4.14 -17.40 51.37
C LEU A 571 5.55 -18.02 51.29
N GLU A 572 5.90 -18.94 52.20
CA GLU A 572 7.20 -19.61 52.21
C GLU A 572 7.45 -20.40 50.91
N ASP A 573 6.43 -21.09 50.37
CA ASP A 573 6.54 -21.79 49.08
C ASP A 573 6.75 -20.84 47.90
N HIS A 574 6.17 -19.64 47.93
CA HIS A 574 6.28 -18.66 46.84
C HIS A 574 7.61 -17.91 46.92
N ALA A 575 7.99 -17.42 48.10
CA ALA A 575 9.29 -16.82 48.37
C ALA A 575 10.44 -17.79 48.04
N GLY A 576 10.32 -19.05 48.45
CA GLY A 576 11.31 -20.10 48.18
C GLY A 576 11.52 -20.41 46.69
N ARG A 577 10.63 -19.99 45.78
CA ARG A 577 10.85 -20.15 44.33
C ARG A 577 11.97 -19.27 43.82
N PHE A 578 12.19 -18.12 44.45
CA PHE A 578 13.22 -17.15 44.06
C PHE A 578 14.62 -17.52 44.59
N GLY A 579 14.67 -18.33 45.65
CA GLY A 579 15.92 -18.76 46.30
C GLY A 579 16.72 -19.83 45.54
N GLU A 580 17.86 -20.22 46.11
CA GLU A 580 18.75 -21.24 45.57
C GLU A 580 18.06 -22.61 45.46
N GLY A 581 18.13 -23.26 44.30
CA GLY A 581 17.39 -24.49 43.99
C GLY A 581 15.88 -24.28 43.76
N GLY A 582 15.41 -23.04 43.84
CA GLY A 582 14.02 -22.65 43.60
C GLY A 582 13.62 -22.69 42.13
N ARG A 583 12.31 -22.82 41.87
CA ARG A 583 11.78 -22.94 40.49
C ARG A 583 12.07 -21.73 39.59
N TYR A 584 12.36 -20.55 40.17
CA TYR A 584 12.65 -19.32 39.45
C TYR A 584 14.14 -18.97 39.44
N GLU A 585 15.02 -19.78 40.03
CA GLU A 585 16.45 -19.46 40.17
C GLU A 585 17.11 -19.04 38.84
N ALA A 586 16.82 -19.76 37.75
CA ALA A 586 17.36 -19.43 36.43
C ALA A 586 16.87 -18.07 35.89
N MET A 587 15.64 -17.68 36.22
CA MET A 587 15.06 -16.38 35.85
C MET A 587 15.63 -15.26 36.72
N CYS A 588 15.79 -15.49 38.03
CA CYS A 588 16.36 -14.51 38.97
C CYS A 588 17.73 -14.01 38.52
N ARG A 589 18.57 -14.87 37.93
CA ARG A 589 19.88 -14.48 37.36
C ARG A 589 19.80 -13.48 36.19
N LYS A 590 18.60 -13.26 35.65
CA LYS A 590 18.33 -12.33 34.54
C LYS A 590 17.54 -11.10 34.98
N PHE A 591 16.90 -11.15 36.15
CA PHE A 591 16.19 -10.01 36.69
C PHE A 591 17.15 -9.09 37.44
N THR A 592 16.95 -7.77 37.31
CA THR A 592 17.64 -6.75 38.08
C THR A 592 17.02 -6.58 39.47
N SER A 593 15.72 -6.84 39.61
CA SER A 593 15.02 -6.90 40.89
C SER A 593 13.82 -7.85 40.81
N THR A 594 13.43 -8.43 41.93
CA THR A 594 12.24 -9.27 42.04
C THR A 594 11.47 -8.94 43.30
N CYS A 595 10.15 -9.15 43.27
CA CYS A 595 9.33 -9.04 44.48
C CYS A 595 8.23 -10.11 44.53
N VAL A 596 7.81 -10.37 45.76
CA VAL A 596 6.65 -11.17 46.12
C VAL A 596 5.61 -10.19 46.68
N LEU A 597 4.54 -9.93 45.94
CA LEU A 597 3.49 -8.98 46.33
C LEU A 597 2.32 -9.75 46.98
N ASP A 598 2.19 -9.60 48.29
CA ASP A 598 1.10 -10.21 49.06
C ASP A 598 -0.04 -9.23 49.31
N ILE A 599 -1.21 -9.57 48.76
CA ILE A 599 -2.42 -8.77 48.93
C ILE A 599 -3.24 -9.33 50.08
N ARG A 600 -3.37 -8.57 51.17
CA ARG A 600 -4.07 -8.96 52.40
C ARG A 600 -5.29 -8.09 52.65
N ARG A 601 -6.36 -8.67 53.18
CA ARG A 601 -7.47 -7.87 53.70
C ARG A 601 -7.05 -7.23 55.03
N GLN A 602 -7.41 -5.97 55.24
CA GLN A 602 -7.22 -5.33 56.54
C GLN A 602 -7.99 -6.12 57.63
N PRO A 603 -7.34 -6.41 58.78
CA PRO A 603 -7.99 -7.06 59.89
C PRO A 603 -9.14 -6.18 60.42
N LYS A 604 -10.14 -6.83 61.04
CA LYS A 604 -11.23 -6.10 61.69
C LYS A 604 -10.68 -5.20 62.80
N GLU A 605 -11.37 -4.09 63.03
CA GLU A 605 -11.03 -3.09 64.04
C GLU A 605 -10.67 -3.76 65.39
N GLY A 606 -9.47 -3.47 65.90
CA GLY A 606 -8.93 -4.05 67.14
C GLY A 606 -8.04 -5.30 66.97
N VAL A 607 -7.79 -5.77 65.75
CA VAL A 607 -6.84 -6.85 65.46
C VAL A 607 -5.63 -6.27 64.70
N GLU A 608 -4.41 -6.51 65.19
CA GLU A 608 -3.18 -6.07 64.50
C GLU A 608 -2.89 -6.93 63.27
N LEU A 609 -2.38 -6.28 62.22
CA LEU A 609 -1.89 -6.96 61.02
C LEU A 609 -0.60 -7.72 61.37
N ASP A 610 -0.55 -9.01 61.11
CA ASP A 610 0.67 -9.80 61.35
C ASP A 610 1.72 -9.45 60.29
N LEU A 611 2.66 -8.59 60.69
CA LEU A 611 3.79 -8.14 59.86
C LEU A 611 5.07 -8.94 60.09
N LYS A 612 5.04 -9.99 60.93
CA LYS A 612 6.22 -10.86 61.19
C LYS A 612 6.72 -11.57 59.94
N ASP A 613 5.92 -11.61 58.89
CA ASP A 613 6.30 -12.17 57.60
C ASP A 613 7.27 -11.29 56.82
N LEU A 614 7.32 -9.98 57.09
CA LEU A 614 8.31 -9.08 56.50
C LEU A 614 9.73 -9.46 56.94
N ASP A 615 9.89 -9.97 58.16
CA ASP A 615 11.17 -10.44 58.67
C ASP A 615 11.62 -11.77 58.03
N LYS A 616 10.74 -12.47 57.31
CA LYS A 616 11.00 -13.80 56.73
C LYS A 616 11.41 -13.73 55.25
N CYS A 617 11.17 -12.62 54.57
CA CYS A 617 11.30 -12.54 53.13
C CYS A 617 11.72 -11.13 52.69
N GLU A 618 12.99 -10.97 52.30
CA GLU A 618 13.58 -9.66 51.97
C GLU A 618 12.90 -8.96 50.78
N ASN A 619 12.30 -9.72 49.86
CA ASN A 619 11.63 -9.18 48.68
C ASN A 619 10.09 -9.20 48.79
N LEU A 620 9.54 -9.30 49.99
CA LEU A 620 8.10 -9.27 50.24
C LEU A 620 7.58 -7.84 50.34
N ILE A 621 6.56 -7.53 49.54
CA ILE A 621 5.75 -6.32 49.63
C ILE A 621 4.36 -6.73 50.10
N ILE A 622 3.86 -6.15 51.20
CA ILE A 622 2.50 -6.39 51.67
C ILE A 622 1.63 -5.19 51.31
N PHE A 623 0.57 -5.44 50.55
CA PHE A 623 -0.48 -4.47 50.24
C PHE A 623 -1.74 -4.85 51.01
N THR A 624 -2.38 -3.88 51.67
CA THR A 624 -3.61 -4.13 52.44
C THR A 624 -4.80 -3.35 51.90
N TYR A 625 -5.98 -3.96 51.87
CA TYR A 625 -7.21 -3.29 51.42
C TYR A 625 -8.35 -3.40 52.45
N ASP A 626 -9.17 -2.34 52.54
CA ASP A 626 -10.36 -2.32 53.42
C ASP A 626 -11.58 -3.05 52.80
N ASP A 627 -12.57 -3.42 53.63
CA ASP A 627 -13.80 -4.10 53.19
C ASP A 627 -14.67 -3.23 52.26
N SER A 628 -14.51 -1.91 52.31
CA SER A 628 -15.23 -0.96 51.48
C SER A 628 -14.63 -0.79 50.09
N PHE A 629 -13.38 -1.25 49.89
CA PHE A 629 -12.55 -0.97 48.72
C PHE A 629 -12.37 0.54 48.48
N SER A 630 -12.35 1.33 49.56
CA SER A 630 -12.31 2.80 49.55
C SER A 630 -10.93 3.38 49.79
N SER A 631 -10.05 2.62 50.44
CA SER A 631 -8.67 2.97 50.70
C SER A 631 -7.79 1.72 50.70
N GLY A 632 -6.58 1.85 50.17
CA GLY A 632 -5.56 0.80 50.03
C GLY A 632 -4.18 1.38 50.26
#